data_AF-A0A1Y2S733-F1
#
_entry.id   AF-A0A1Y2S733-F1
#
_cell.length_a   1.000
_cell.length_b   1.000
_cell.length_c   1.000
_cell.angle_alpha   90.00
_cell.angle_beta   90.00
_cell.angle_gamma   90.00
#
_symmetry.space_group_name_H-M   'P 1'
#
loop_
_entity.id
_entity.type
_entity.pdbx_description
1 polymer ?
#
loop_
_entity_poly.entity_id
_entity_poly.type
_entity_poly.pdbx_seq_one_letter_code
_entity_poly.pdbx_strand_id
1 'polypeptide(L)'
;MVLDDPGQFRVRALALLQQQRDYIDQLEAALKQARRWRFGAHSETLLAGPQRRQFEEDAETDIAVLETQLSCLHIQEEPPLARPKRQPLPAALPRESVRFEPDTGHCPDCGHPLRFLRDEITERLEYRPATFIVRRYAGYQALHARRKFFDHYQASQSLGAKQALDGIRELYKLERKIRLRPPDKRRQWRQRYARPWLDEFRSWLQSCQAKTAPNSGLHKAISYTLKRWTALVCYLDDGRVPIDNNRAENAIRGVAVGRKNWLFAGSLAAGQ
;
A
#
# COMPACT_ATOMS: atom_id res chain seq x y z
N MET A 1 -16.80 -38.64 54.55
CA MET A 1 -15.76 -39.33 53.76
C MET A 1 -16.46 -40.02 52.62
N VAL A 2 -16.57 -39.36 51.46
CA VAL A 2 -17.12 -40.01 50.27
C VAL A 2 -15.97 -40.82 49.69
N LEU A 3 -16.03 -42.14 49.86
CA LEU A 3 -15.13 -43.07 49.21
C LEU A 3 -15.41 -42.97 47.72
N ASP A 4 -14.58 -42.18 47.08
CA ASP A 4 -14.51 -41.96 45.64
C ASP A 4 -14.28 -43.31 44.94
N ASP A 5 -15.36 -43.88 44.39
CA ASP A 5 -15.34 -45.14 43.67
C ASP A 5 -14.35 -45.06 42.50
N PRO A 6 -13.26 -45.86 42.48
CA PRO A 6 -12.24 -45.79 41.43
C PRO A 6 -12.81 -46.03 40.03
N GLY A 7 -13.97 -46.70 39.91
CA GLY A 7 -14.70 -46.82 38.64
C GLY A 7 -15.23 -45.48 38.13
N GLN A 8 -15.78 -44.63 39.01
CA GLN A 8 -16.36 -43.33 38.64
C GLN A 8 -15.29 -42.32 38.23
N PHE A 9 -14.10 -42.36 38.85
CA PHE A 9 -12.96 -41.52 38.44
C PHE A 9 -12.47 -41.86 37.04
N ARG A 10 -12.35 -43.15 36.75
CA ARG A 10 -11.92 -43.61 35.42
C ARG A 10 -12.92 -43.19 34.33
N VAL A 11 -14.21 -43.31 34.61
CA VAL A 11 -15.27 -42.88 33.66
C VAL A 11 -15.23 -41.37 33.41
N ARG A 12 -15.09 -40.56 34.48
CA ARG A 12 -14.97 -39.09 34.34
C ARG A 12 -13.70 -38.66 33.63
N ALA A 13 -12.57 -39.32 33.92
CA ALA A 13 -11.30 -39.04 33.24
C ALA A 13 -11.38 -39.37 31.74
N LEU A 14 -12.00 -40.49 31.38
CA LEU A 14 -12.20 -40.86 29.97
C LEU A 14 -13.15 -39.90 29.25
N ALA A 15 -14.25 -39.49 29.90
CA ALA A 15 -15.18 -38.50 29.35
C ALA A 15 -14.49 -37.14 29.10
N LEU A 16 -13.62 -36.71 30.00
CA LEU A 16 -12.89 -35.45 29.87
C LEU A 16 -11.83 -35.51 28.75
N LEU A 17 -11.17 -36.65 28.57
CA LEU A 17 -10.24 -36.88 27.45
C LEU A 17 -10.98 -36.95 26.10
N GLN A 18 -12.17 -37.55 26.08
CA GLN A 18 -13.05 -37.57 24.90
C GLN A 18 -13.45 -36.14 24.51
N GLN A 19 -13.92 -35.36 25.49
CA GLN A 19 -14.31 -33.96 25.29
C GLN A 19 -13.15 -33.10 24.79
N GLN A 20 -11.93 -33.32 25.31
CA GLN A 20 -10.74 -32.62 24.82
C GLN A 20 -10.38 -33.01 23.39
N ARG A 21 -10.51 -34.28 23.00
CA ARG A 21 -10.31 -34.72 21.61
C ARG A 21 -11.32 -34.08 20.67
N ASP A 22 -12.60 -34.12 21.02
CA ASP A 22 -13.67 -33.51 20.22
C ASP A 22 -13.43 -32.01 20.01
N TYR A 23 -12.92 -31.32 21.03
CA TYR A 23 -12.57 -29.90 20.94
C TYR A 23 -11.36 -29.63 20.03
N ILE A 24 -10.33 -30.49 20.11
CA ILE A 24 -9.17 -30.40 19.20
C ILE A 24 -9.61 -30.62 17.76
N ASP A 25 -10.45 -31.63 17.50
CA ASP A 25 -10.96 -31.93 16.16
C ASP A 25 -11.76 -30.75 15.59
N GLN A 26 -12.58 -30.09 16.41
CA GLN A 26 -13.30 -28.87 16.03
C GLN A 26 -12.35 -27.72 15.66
N LEU A 27 -11.30 -27.49 16.45
CA LEU A 27 -10.31 -26.45 16.19
C LEU A 27 -9.50 -26.73 14.92
N GLU A 28 -9.12 -28.00 14.70
CA GLU A 28 -8.42 -28.42 13.48
C GLU A 28 -9.28 -28.23 12.23
N ALA A 29 -10.56 -28.59 12.30
CA ALA A 29 -11.52 -28.36 11.22
C ALA A 29 -11.68 -26.86 10.90
N ALA A 30 -11.83 -26.02 11.93
CA ALA A 30 -11.94 -24.57 11.77
C ALA A 30 -10.67 -23.95 11.15
N LEU A 31 -9.48 -24.40 11.57
CA LEU A 31 -8.21 -23.96 10.98
C LEU A 31 -8.07 -24.39 9.52
N LYS A 32 -8.51 -25.60 9.16
CA LYS A 32 -8.51 -26.09 7.78
C LYS A 32 -9.45 -25.26 6.90
N GLN A 33 -10.63 -24.90 7.40
CA GLN A 33 -11.58 -24.04 6.70
C GLN A 33 -11.04 -22.61 6.54
N ALA A 34 -10.49 -22.01 7.59
CA ALA A 34 -9.85 -20.69 7.52
C ALA A 34 -8.66 -20.67 6.54
N ARG A 35 -7.87 -21.76 6.48
CA ARG A 35 -6.80 -21.90 5.47
C ARG A 35 -7.36 -22.01 4.06
N ARG A 36 -8.44 -22.76 3.84
CA ARG A 36 -9.14 -22.81 2.53
C ARG A 36 -9.69 -21.45 2.13
N TRP A 37 -10.27 -20.67 3.04
CA TRP A 37 -10.76 -19.34 2.73
C TRP A 37 -9.63 -18.35 2.42
N ARG A 38 -8.48 -18.48 3.11
CA ARG A 38 -7.36 -17.54 2.96
C ARG A 38 -6.42 -17.89 1.81
N PHE A 39 -6.35 -19.16 1.41
CA PHE A 39 -5.36 -19.67 0.46
C PHE A 39 -5.94 -20.64 -0.58
N GLY A 40 -7.23 -20.95 -0.53
CA GLY A 40 -7.89 -21.78 -1.53
C GLY A 40 -8.12 -21.00 -2.82
N ALA A 41 -8.13 -21.71 -3.95
CA ALA A 41 -8.47 -21.14 -5.24
C ALA A 41 -9.94 -20.70 -5.25
N HIS A 42 -10.22 -19.49 -5.73
CA HIS A 42 -11.56 -18.91 -5.84
C HIS A 42 -12.42 -19.49 -6.98
N SER A 43 -12.03 -20.62 -7.59
CA SER A 43 -12.76 -21.20 -8.72
C SER A 43 -13.23 -22.62 -8.39
N GLU A 44 -14.53 -22.76 -8.16
CA GLU A 44 -15.21 -24.04 -8.06
C GLU A 44 -15.40 -24.63 -9.46
N THR A 45 -14.64 -25.66 -9.80
CA THR A 45 -15.08 -26.62 -10.83
C THR A 45 -15.66 -27.80 -10.07
N LEU A 46 -16.96 -27.76 -9.79
CA LEU A 46 -17.66 -28.85 -9.10
C LEU A 46 -17.78 -30.07 -10.04
N LEU A 47 -17.26 -31.20 -9.56
CA LEU A 47 -17.27 -32.51 -10.21
C LEU A 47 -18.70 -33.05 -10.34
N ALA A 48 -19.02 -33.59 -11.52
CA ALA A 48 -20.30 -34.17 -11.89
C ALA A 48 -20.63 -35.45 -11.09
N GLY A 49 -21.29 -35.30 -9.94
CA GLY A 49 -21.78 -36.39 -9.10
C GLY A 49 -23.29 -36.29 -8.79
N PRO A 50 -23.89 -37.32 -8.16
CA PRO A 50 -25.34 -37.41 -7.90
C PRO A 50 -25.92 -36.29 -7.02
N GLN A 51 -25.08 -35.54 -6.30
CA GLN A 51 -25.47 -34.30 -5.62
C GLN A 51 -26.03 -33.23 -6.57
N ARG A 52 -25.65 -33.24 -7.86
CA ARG A 52 -26.11 -32.27 -8.84
C ARG A 52 -27.63 -32.31 -9.06
N ARG A 53 -28.24 -33.50 -8.96
CA ARG A 53 -29.70 -33.65 -9.12
C ARG A 53 -30.48 -33.00 -7.98
N GLN A 54 -29.94 -33.02 -6.76
CA GLN A 54 -30.55 -32.32 -5.62
C GLN A 54 -30.48 -30.80 -5.83
N PHE A 55 -29.37 -30.28 -6.36
CA PHE A 55 -29.27 -28.86 -6.72
C PHE A 55 -30.19 -28.47 -7.90
N GLU A 56 -30.49 -29.39 -8.82
CA GLU A 56 -31.40 -29.13 -9.95
C GLU A 56 -32.87 -29.03 -9.48
N GLU A 57 -33.32 -29.92 -8.60
CA GLU A 57 -34.66 -29.84 -7.99
C GLU A 57 -34.83 -28.56 -7.13
N ASP A 58 -33.84 -28.25 -6.28
CA ASP A 58 -33.85 -27.04 -5.46
C ASP A 58 -33.82 -25.77 -6.35
N ALA A 59 -33.06 -25.78 -7.45
CA ALA A 59 -32.99 -24.66 -8.40
C ALA A 59 -34.34 -24.39 -9.09
N GLU A 60 -35.10 -25.41 -9.46
CA GLU A 60 -36.43 -25.22 -10.06
C GLU A 60 -37.40 -24.55 -9.06
N THR A 61 -37.35 -24.95 -7.79
CA THR A 61 -38.16 -24.33 -6.74
C THR A 61 -37.74 -22.88 -6.47
N ASP A 62 -36.44 -22.62 -6.43
CA ASP A 62 -35.89 -21.26 -6.26
C ASP A 62 -36.23 -20.36 -7.45
N ILE A 63 -36.19 -20.89 -8.68
CA ILE A 63 -36.61 -20.17 -9.89
C ILE A 63 -38.09 -19.79 -9.79
N ALA A 64 -38.99 -20.70 -9.40
CA ALA A 64 -40.41 -20.40 -9.25
C ALA A 64 -40.67 -19.34 -8.15
N VAL A 65 -39.93 -19.39 -7.04
CA VAL A 65 -40.00 -18.37 -5.98
C VAL A 65 -39.48 -17.02 -6.48
N LEU A 66 -38.41 -17.01 -7.26
CA LEU A 66 -37.87 -15.78 -7.86
C LEU A 66 -38.78 -15.22 -8.95
N GLU A 67 -39.43 -16.05 -9.76
CA GLU A 67 -40.41 -15.62 -10.77
C GLU A 67 -41.67 -15.01 -10.13
N THR A 68 -42.15 -15.59 -9.01
CA THR A 68 -43.24 -14.99 -8.23
C THR A 68 -42.82 -13.68 -7.57
N GLN A 69 -41.58 -13.57 -7.08
CA GLN A 69 -41.04 -12.29 -6.58
C GLN A 69 -40.86 -11.26 -7.70
N LEU A 70 -40.35 -11.67 -8.86
CA LEU A 70 -40.15 -10.81 -10.03
C LEU A 70 -41.48 -10.31 -10.60
N SER A 71 -42.53 -11.13 -10.62
CA SER A 71 -43.87 -10.68 -11.06
C SER A 71 -44.51 -9.66 -10.11
N CYS A 72 -44.14 -9.68 -8.83
CA CYS A 72 -44.53 -8.65 -7.85
C CYS A 72 -43.66 -7.38 -7.92
N LEU A 73 -42.46 -7.46 -8.50
CA LEU A 73 -41.56 -6.32 -8.68
C LEU A 73 -41.82 -5.70 -10.05
N HIS A 74 -42.45 -4.53 -10.08
CA HIS A 74 -42.56 -3.73 -11.29
C HIS A 74 -41.18 -3.16 -11.67
N ILE A 75 -40.35 -3.98 -12.33
CA ILE A 75 -39.06 -3.57 -12.88
C ILE A 75 -39.36 -2.72 -14.12
N GLN A 76 -39.16 -1.41 -14.00
CA GLN A 76 -39.11 -0.55 -15.17
C GLN A 76 -37.85 -0.92 -15.95
N GLU A 77 -38.01 -1.47 -17.16
CA GLU A 77 -36.89 -1.67 -18.08
C GLU A 77 -36.27 -0.30 -18.38
N GLU A 78 -35.04 -0.07 -17.92
CA GLU A 78 -34.30 1.13 -18.28
C GLU A 78 -34.05 1.11 -19.80
N PRO A 79 -34.41 2.19 -20.52
CA PRO A 79 -34.28 2.24 -21.97
C PRO A 79 -32.81 2.04 -22.38
N PRO A 80 -32.56 1.44 -23.56
CA PRO A 80 -31.21 1.17 -24.01
C PRO A 80 -30.37 2.45 -24.01
N LEU A 81 -29.22 2.39 -23.32
CA LEU A 81 -28.27 3.51 -23.25
C LEU A 81 -27.91 3.97 -24.67
N ALA A 82 -28.23 5.22 -24.97
CA ALA A 82 -27.94 5.82 -26.26
C ALA A 82 -26.45 5.73 -26.57
N ARG A 83 -26.09 5.44 -27.83
CA ARG A 83 -24.69 5.38 -28.29
C ARG A 83 -23.97 6.68 -27.89
N PRO A 84 -22.78 6.62 -27.27
CA PRO A 84 -22.10 7.80 -26.76
C PRO A 84 -21.80 8.76 -27.90
N LYS A 85 -22.50 9.90 -27.91
CA LYS A 85 -22.19 11.02 -28.80
C LYS A 85 -20.92 11.68 -28.28
N ARG A 86 -19.94 11.92 -29.17
CA ARG A 86 -18.70 12.63 -28.80
C ARG A 86 -19.09 14.01 -28.24
N GLN A 87 -18.74 14.24 -26.97
CA GLN A 87 -18.97 15.53 -26.33
C GLN A 87 -17.94 16.55 -26.89
N PRO A 88 -18.34 17.80 -27.15
CA PRO A 88 -17.43 18.83 -27.61
C PRO A 88 -16.38 19.16 -26.53
N LEU A 89 -15.21 19.64 -26.95
CA LEU A 89 -14.17 20.04 -26.02
C LEU A 89 -14.68 21.18 -25.09
N PRO A 90 -14.34 21.15 -23.79
CA PRO A 90 -14.83 22.15 -22.84
C PRO A 90 -14.54 23.59 -23.28
N ALA A 91 -15.53 24.48 -23.13
CA ALA A 91 -15.41 25.88 -23.52
C ALA A 91 -14.30 26.63 -22.76
N ALA A 92 -13.95 26.18 -21.55
CA ALA A 92 -12.96 26.80 -20.67
C ALA A 92 -11.50 26.58 -21.12
N LEU A 93 -11.23 25.69 -22.08
CA LEU A 93 -9.87 25.48 -22.59
C LEU A 93 -9.45 26.64 -23.51
N PRO A 94 -8.20 27.14 -23.40
CA PRO A 94 -7.71 28.19 -24.29
C PRO A 94 -7.64 27.65 -25.73
N ARG A 95 -8.23 28.38 -26.68
CA ARG A 95 -8.21 28.07 -28.12
C ARG A 95 -7.21 28.98 -28.82
N GLU A 96 -6.28 28.38 -29.55
CA GLU A 96 -5.37 29.07 -30.45
C GLU A 96 -5.74 28.66 -31.89
N SER A 97 -6.04 29.64 -32.74
CA SER A 97 -6.41 29.40 -34.14
C SER A 97 -5.21 29.65 -35.06
N VAL A 98 -4.75 28.61 -35.74
CA VAL A 98 -3.73 28.72 -36.80
C VAL A 98 -4.44 28.65 -38.15
N ARG A 99 -4.30 29.70 -38.97
CA ARG A 99 -4.82 29.73 -40.34
C ARG A 99 -3.74 29.22 -41.29
N PHE A 100 -4.08 28.23 -42.11
CA PHE A 100 -3.21 27.76 -43.19
C PHE A 100 -3.63 28.46 -44.48
N GLU A 101 -2.74 29.27 -45.04
CA GLU A 101 -2.93 29.92 -46.34
C GLU A 101 -2.16 29.14 -47.42
N PRO A 102 -2.66 29.07 -48.66
CA PRO A 102 -1.96 28.39 -49.74
C PRO A 102 -0.67 29.14 -50.09
N ASP A 103 0.40 28.41 -50.42
CA ASP A 103 1.72 28.98 -50.75
C ASP A 103 1.68 29.92 -51.97
N THR A 104 0.72 29.71 -52.88
CA THR A 104 0.50 30.55 -54.06
C THR A 104 -0.91 31.12 -54.07
N GLY A 105 -1.02 32.44 -54.18
CA GLY A 105 -2.31 33.14 -54.30
C GLY A 105 -3.02 32.96 -55.65
N HIS A 106 -2.52 32.08 -56.53
CA HIS A 106 -3.01 31.87 -57.89
C HIS A 106 -3.15 30.38 -58.18
N CYS A 107 -4.18 30.03 -58.96
CA CYS A 107 -4.42 28.65 -59.36
C CYS A 107 -3.28 28.14 -60.26
N PRO A 108 -2.65 26.99 -59.95
CA PRO A 108 -1.54 26.45 -60.73
C PRO A 108 -1.91 26.05 -62.18
N ASP A 109 -3.19 25.83 -62.46
CA ASP A 109 -3.65 25.38 -63.78
C ASP A 109 -4.16 26.50 -64.70
N CYS A 110 -4.67 27.62 -64.14
CA CYS A 110 -5.29 28.70 -64.93
C CYS A 110 -4.83 30.12 -64.57
N GLY A 111 -3.96 30.29 -63.57
CA GLY A 111 -3.33 31.58 -63.24
C GLY A 111 -4.26 32.63 -62.62
N HIS A 112 -5.54 32.33 -62.42
CA HIS A 112 -6.47 33.24 -61.75
C HIS A 112 -6.24 33.32 -60.24
N PRO A 113 -6.50 34.48 -59.61
CA PRO A 113 -6.33 34.65 -58.17
C PRO A 113 -7.30 33.77 -57.39
N LEU A 114 -6.79 33.06 -56.39
CA LEU A 114 -7.60 32.21 -55.51
C LEU A 114 -8.60 33.07 -54.74
N ARG A 115 -9.87 32.66 -54.78
CA ARG A 115 -10.94 33.30 -54.02
C ARG A 115 -11.22 32.48 -52.77
N PHE A 116 -11.45 33.18 -51.67
CA PHE A 116 -11.85 32.55 -50.41
C PHE A 116 -13.24 31.92 -50.54
N LEU A 117 -13.39 30.65 -50.18
CA LEU A 117 -14.69 29.95 -50.17
C LEU A 117 -15.29 29.89 -48.76
N ARG A 118 -14.69 29.11 -47.87
CA ARG A 118 -15.10 28.93 -46.48
C ARG A 118 -13.94 28.38 -45.64
N ASP A 119 -13.97 28.64 -44.34
CA ASP A 119 -13.07 27.98 -43.40
C ASP A 119 -13.68 26.63 -42.96
N GLU A 120 -12.88 25.57 -43.00
CA GLU A 120 -13.19 24.29 -42.36
C GLU A 120 -12.37 24.17 -41.08
N ILE A 121 -13.01 24.38 -39.93
CA ILE A 121 -12.34 24.43 -38.64
C ILE A 121 -12.27 23.01 -38.05
N THR A 122 -11.06 22.47 -37.93
CA THR A 122 -10.82 21.22 -37.19
C THR A 122 -10.20 21.54 -35.83
N GLU A 123 -10.95 21.38 -34.74
CA GLU A 123 -10.40 21.52 -33.38
C GLU A 123 -9.56 20.29 -33.01
N ARG A 124 -8.31 20.51 -32.59
CA ARG A 124 -7.43 19.47 -32.04
C ARG A 124 -6.89 19.93 -30.69
N LEU A 125 -6.93 19.04 -29.70
CA LEU A 125 -6.35 19.28 -28.38
C LEU A 125 -4.84 19.00 -28.43
N GLU A 126 -4.02 20.06 -28.39
CA GLU A 126 -2.56 19.93 -28.26
C GLU A 126 -2.14 19.95 -26.79
N TYR A 127 -1.46 18.90 -26.33
CA TYR A 127 -0.93 18.83 -24.98
C TYR A 127 0.47 19.46 -24.91
N ARG A 128 0.61 20.55 -24.14
CA ARG A 128 1.92 21.11 -23.77
C ARG A 128 2.35 20.56 -22.39
N PRO A 129 3.49 19.83 -22.30
CA PRO A 129 3.85 19.12 -21.07
C PRO A 129 4.19 20.04 -19.89
N ALA A 130 3.81 19.61 -18.68
CA ALA A 130 4.15 20.27 -17.44
C ALA A 130 5.68 20.27 -17.19
N THR A 131 6.22 21.41 -16.75
CA THR A 131 7.62 21.54 -16.34
C THR A 131 7.88 20.78 -15.03
N PHE A 132 8.89 19.92 -14.99
CA PHE A 132 9.30 19.22 -13.77
C PHE A 132 10.42 19.98 -13.04
N ILE A 133 10.27 20.17 -11.73
CA ILE A 133 11.33 20.72 -10.86
C ILE A 133 11.87 19.63 -9.92
N VAL A 134 13.19 19.50 -9.83
CA VAL A 134 13.83 18.58 -8.87
C VAL A 134 13.99 19.28 -7.53
N ARG A 135 13.12 18.92 -6.57
CA ARG A 135 13.27 19.36 -5.18
C ARG A 135 14.17 18.37 -4.42
N ARG A 136 15.30 18.84 -3.91
CA ARG A 136 16.18 18.08 -3.01
C ARG A 136 15.70 18.26 -1.57
N TYR A 137 15.28 17.18 -0.93
CA TYR A 137 14.91 17.18 0.48
C TYR A 137 16.06 16.56 1.28
N ALA A 138 16.68 17.35 2.17
CA ALA A 138 17.63 16.82 3.16
C ALA A 138 16.82 16.27 4.35
N GLY A 139 16.78 14.95 4.49
CA GLY A 139 16.00 14.26 5.52
C GLY A 139 16.87 13.37 6.41
N TYR A 140 16.52 13.31 7.70
CA TYR A 140 17.25 12.58 8.74
C TYR A 140 16.67 11.16 8.88
N GLN A 141 17.56 10.15 8.95
CA GLN A 141 17.28 8.80 8.43
C GLN A 141 16.84 7.75 9.48
N ALA A 142 16.23 8.14 10.60
CA ALA A 142 15.83 7.19 11.65
C ALA A 142 14.87 6.08 11.16
N LEU A 143 14.08 6.38 10.13
CA LEU A 143 13.17 5.41 9.51
C LEU A 143 13.90 4.24 8.84
N HIS A 144 15.04 4.50 8.18
CA HIS A 144 15.76 3.48 7.42
C HIS A 144 16.42 2.45 8.33
N ALA A 145 16.95 2.89 9.48
CA ALA A 145 17.51 1.98 10.48
C ALA A 145 16.41 1.03 11.01
N ARG A 146 15.26 1.57 11.43
CA ARG A 146 14.11 0.77 11.88
C ARG A 146 13.65 -0.24 10.83
N ARG A 147 13.55 0.17 9.56
CA ARG A 147 13.12 -0.72 8.47
C ARG A 147 14.08 -1.90 8.28
N LYS A 148 15.39 -1.68 8.36
CA LYS A 148 16.38 -2.77 8.25
C LYS A 148 16.26 -3.80 9.38
N PHE A 149 16.02 -3.35 10.61
CA PHE A 149 15.76 -4.27 11.73
C PHE A 149 14.43 -5.00 11.56
N PHE A 150 13.39 -4.33 11.05
CA PHE A 150 12.09 -4.93 10.79
C PHE A 150 12.17 -6.02 9.70
N ASP A 151 12.77 -5.72 8.55
CA ASP A 151 12.95 -6.68 7.46
C ASP A 151 13.73 -7.92 7.95
N HIS A 152 14.77 -7.71 8.76
CA HIS A 152 15.52 -8.80 9.37
C HIS A 152 14.69 -9.61 10.38
N TYR A 153 13.91 -8.94 11.23
CA TYR A 153 13.04 -9.59 12.19
C TYR A 153 11.95 -10.42 11.51
N GLN A 154 11.39 -9.92 10.40
CA GLN A 154 10.41 -10.65 9.61
C GLN A 154 11.00 -11.95 9.01
N ALA A 155 12.25 -11.92 8.59
CA ALA A 155 12.92 -13.07 7.99
C ALA A 155 13.44 -14.10 9.01
N SER A 156 13.94 -13.64 10.16
CA SER A 156 14.72 -14.47 11.10
C SER A 156 14.13 -14.58 12.51
N GLN A 157 13.13 -13.76 12.84
CA GLN A 157 12.57 -13.60 14.19
C GLN A 157 13.62 -13.38 15.29
N SER A 158 14.78 -12.81 14.96
CA SER A 158 15.88 -12.71 15.92
C SER A 158 15.53 -11.83 17.13
N LEU A 159 15.88 -12.33 18.32
CA LEU A 159 15.62 -11.63 19.58
C LEU A 159 16.31 -10.25 19.62
N GLY A 160 17.53 -10.16 19.08
CA GLY A 160 18.27 -8.89 18.99
C GLY A 160 17.59 -7.87 18.08
N ALA A 161 17.00 -8.29 16.95
CA ALA A 161 16.24 -7.36 16.11
C ALA A 161 14.96 -6.88 16.82
N LYS A 162 14.28 -7.77 17.57
CA LYS A 162 13.12 -7.39 18.38
C LYS A 162 13.47 -6.36 19.45
N GLN A 163 14.54 -6.60 20.22
CA GLN A 163 15.02 -5.65 21.24
C GLN A 163 15.35 -4.28 20.63
N ALA A 164 15.99 -4.24 19.46
CA ALA A 164 16.25 -3.00 18.76
C ALA A 164 14.96 -2.26 18.37
N LEU A 165 13.96 -2.98 17.85
CA LEU A 165 12.66 -2.41 17.47
C LEU A 165 11.88 -1.88 18.67
N ASP A 166 11.89 -2.61 19.78
CA ASP A 166 11.24 -2.21 21.03
C ASP A 166 11.91 -0.95 21.61
N GLY A 167 13.25 -0.90 21.58
CA GLY A 167 13.99 0.31 21.95
C GLY A 167 13.61 1.53 21.12
N ILE A 168 13.60 1.38 19.79
CA ILE A 168 13.16 2.45 18.88
C ILE A 168 11.71 2.85 19.16
N ARG A 169 10.83 1.91 19.53
CA ARG A 169 9.42 2.20 19.88
C ARG A 169 9.31 3.13 21.08
N GLU A 170 10.17 2.99 22.08
CA GLU A 170 10.18 3.89 23.25
C GLU A 170 10.56 5.32 22.87
N LEU A 171 11.53 5.51 21.97
CA LEU A 171 11.83 6.85 21.42
C LEU A 171 10.60 7.46 20.74
N TYR A 172 9.85 6.70 19.94
CA TYR A 172 8.62 7.20 19.32
C TYR A 172 7.51 7.49 20.33
N LYS A 173 7.47 6.81 21.50
CA LYS A 173 6.55 7.18 22.58
C LYS A 173 6.95 8.53 23.18
N LEU A 174 8.24 8.76 23.41
CA LEU A 174 8.74 10.05 23.88
C LEU A 174 8.42 11.17 22.88
N GLU A 175 8.72 10.98 21.59
CA GLU A 175 8.44 11.96 20.53
C GLU A 175 6.95 12.31 20.44
N ARG A 176 6.06 11.32 20.60
CA ARG A 176 4.61 11.57 20.65
C ARG A 176 4.22 12.48 21.81
N LYS A 177 4.80 12.30 23.00
CA LYS A 177 4.53 13.15 24.18
C LYS A 177 4.98 14.59 23.99
N ILE A 178 6.09 14.81 23.28
CA ILE A 178 6.66 16.14 23.08
C ILE A 178 6.21 16.82 21.77
N ARG A 179 5.43 16.14 20.92
CA ARG A 179 5.05 16.60 19.56
C ARG A 179 4.47 18.01 19.52
N LEU A 180 3.61 18.34 20.48
CA LEU A 180 2.90 19.63 20.53
C LEU A 180 3.65 20.71 21.33
N ARG A 181 4.86 20.42 21.81
CA ARG A 181 5.67 21.37 22.59
C ARG A 181 6.45 22.29 21.65
N PRO A 182 6.77 23.52 22.09
CA PRO A 182 7.64 24.43 21.34
C PRO A 182 9.02 23.78 21.08
N PRO A 183 9.73 24.17 20.00
CA PRO A 183 10.97 23.54 19.57
C PRO A 183 12.03 23.50 20.68
N ASP A 184 12.16 24.55 21.49
CA ASP A 184 13.14 24.60 22.57
C ASP A 184 12.86 23.57 23.67
N LYS A 185 11.58 23.36 24.00
CA LYS A 185 11.17 22.32 24.95
C LYS A 185 11.38 20.93 24.38
N ARG A 186 11.12 20.72 23.07
CA ARG A 186 11.43 19.45 22.40
C ARG A 186 12.91 19.14 22.50
N ARG A 187 13.78 20.10 22.18
CA ARG A 187 15.24 19.96 22.32
C ARG A 187 15.65 19.63 23.76
N GLN A 188 15.15 20.36 24.76
CA GLN A 188 15.45 20.10 26.18
C GLN A 188 15.08 18.66 26.59
N TRP A 189 13.90 18.18 26.19
CA TRP A 189 13.45 16.82 26.48
C TRP A 189 14.28 15.76 25.76
N ARG A 190 14.63 16.00 24.48
CA ARG A 190 15.51 15.12 23.70
C ARG A 190 16.89 15.00 24.35
N GLN A 191 17.51 16.10 24.77
CA GLN A 191 18.80 16.07 25.47
C GLN A 191 18.70 15.36 26.83
N ARG A 192 17.61 15.54 27.57
CA ARG A 192 17.44 14.92 28.90
C ARG A 192 17.14 13.42 28.85
N TYR A 193 16.32 12.98 27.91
CA TYR A 193 15.77 11.61 27.89
C TYR A 193 16.21 10.78 26.68
N ALA A 194 16.24 11.37 25.48
CA ALA A 194 16.56 10.62 24.26
C ALA A 194 18.07 10.44 24.06
N ARG A 195 18.88 11.46 24.41
CA ARG A 195 20.35 11.43 24.29
C ARG A 195 20.99 10.30 25.10
N PRO A 196 20.79 10.18 26.43
CA PRO A 196 21.41 9.10 27.21
C PRO A 196 20.96 7.73 26.72
N TRP A 197 19.69 7.59 26.36
CA TRP A 197 19.16 6.33 25.80
C TRP A 197 19.83 5.97 24.46
N LEU A 198 20.02 6.94 23.56
CA LEU A 198 20.67 6.70 22.28
C LEU A 198 22.15 6.33 22.46
N ASP A 199 22.84 6.95 23.40
CA ASP A 199 24.24 6.63 23.71
C ASP A 199 24.37 5.19 24.25
N GLU A 200 23.48 4.77 25.15
CA GLU A 200 23.40 3.39 25.63
C GLU A 200 23.06 2.42 24.49
N PHE A 201 22.08 2.78 23.66
CA PHE A 201 21.68 1.98 22.50
C PHE A 201 22.82 1.78 21.51
N ARG A 202 23.66 2.80 21.30
CA ARG A 202 24.86 2.71 20.44
C ARG A 202 25.85 1.69 20.98
N SER A 203 26.15 1.76 22.27
CA SER A 203 27.07 0.85 22.96
C SER A 203 26.57 -0.59 22.90
N TRP A 204 25.26 -0.78 23.08
CA TRP A 204 24.60 -2.08 22.92
C TRP A 204 24.71 -2.60 21.48
N LEU A 205 24.45 -1.75 20.46
CA LEU A 205 24.59 -2.14 19.05
C LEU A 205 26.03 -2.55 18.70
N GLN A 206 27.04 -1.83 19.18
CA GLN A 206 28.45 -2.17 18.99
C GLN A 206 28.79 -3.52 19.65
N SER A 207 28.29 -3.76 20.85
CA SER A 207 28.44 -5.06 21.54
C SER A 207 27.78 -6.21 20.78
N CYS A 208 26.58 -5.98 20.24
CA CYS A 208 25.89 -6.95 19.40
C CYS A 208 26.65 -7.19 18.09
N GLN A 209 27.21 -6.15 17.47
CA GLN A 209 27.98 -6.26 16.24
C GLN A 209 29.19 -7.20 16.42
N ALA A 210 29.91 -7.07 17.53
CA ALA A 210 31.08 -7.89 17.86
C ALA A 210 30.74 -9.37 18.06
N LYS A 211 29.55 -9.67 18.59
CA LYS A 211 29.09 -11.05 18.85
C LYS A 211 28.44 -11.71 17.63
N THR A 212 28.09 -10.95 16.60
CA THR A 212 27.33 -11.46 15.46
C THR A 212 28.27 -11.83 14.32
N ALA A 213 28.04 -12.97 13.67
CA ALA A 213 28.81 -13.41 12.51
C ALA A 213 28.84 -12.33 11.40
N PRO A 214 30.02 -12.11 10.76
CA PRO A 214 30.15 -11.19 9.65
C PRO A 214 29.21 -11.60 8.51
N ASN A 215 28.63 -10.62 7.82
CA ASN A 215 27.65 -10.79 6.73
C ASN A 215 26.26 -11.33 7.08
N SER A 216 25.98 -11.70 8.33
CA SER A 216 24.61 -12.00 8.76
C SER A 216 23.67 -10.81 8.51
N GLY A 217 22.37 -11.09 8.34
CA GLY A 217 21.37 -10.05 8.13
C GLY A 217 21.32 -9.04 9.29
N LEU A 218 21.50 -9.53 10.53
CA LEU A 218 21.58 -8.69 11.73
C LEU A 218 22.81 -7.80 11.71
N HIS A 219 23.98 -8.37 11.39
CA HIS A 219 25.22 -7.59 11.27
C HIS A 219 25.08 -6.49 10.20
N LYS A 220 24.48 -6.79 9.05
CA LYS A 220 24.22 -5.78 8.00
C LYS A 220 23.32 -4.65 8.49
N ALA A 221 22.26 -4.95 9.26
CA ALA A 221 21.37 -3.94 9.82
C ALA A 221 22.07 -3.06 10.87
N ILE A 222 22.87 -3.66 11.76
CA ILE A 222 23.64 -2.95 12.78
C ILE A 222 24.71 -2.07 12.12
N SER A 223 25.50 -2.61 11.21
CA SER A 223 26.56 -1.88 10.48
C SER A 223 25.99 -0.69 9.71
N TYR A 224 24.84 -0.85 9.05
CA TYR A 224 24.16 0.25 8.37
C TYR A 224 23.76 1.37 9.34
N THR A 225 23.23 1.00 10.51
CA THR A 225 22.78 1.95 11.54
C THR A 225 23.96 2.71 12.14
N LEU A 226 25.03 2.01 12.52
CA LEU A 226 26.23 2.62 13.09
C LEU A 226 26.96 3.53 12.10
N LYS A 227 27.04 3.15 10.81
CA LYS A 227 27.64 3.99 9.76
C LYS A 227 26.91 5.34 9.59
N ARG A 228 25.62 5.39 9.90
CA ARG A 228 24.77 6.58 9.74
C ARG A 228 24.41 7.25 11.08
N TRP A 229 25.12 6.90 12.16
CA TRP A 229 24.80 7.34 13.52
C TRP A 229 24.70 8.86 13.67
N THR A 230 25.63 9.60 13.08
CA THR A 230 25.65 11.09 13.14
C THR A 230 24.38 11.70 12.57
N ALA A 231 23.89 11.16 11.45
CA ALA A 231 22.63 11.59 10.84
C ALA A 231 21.40 11.18 11.67
N LEU A 232 21.49 10.08 12.42
CA LEU A 232 20.41 9.59 13.29
C LEU A 232 20.21 10.46 14.54
N VAL A 233 21.29 11.04 15.09
CA VAL A 233 21.23 11.81 16.34
C VAL A 233 21.09 13.32 16.12
N CYS A 234 21.25 13.81 14.90
CA CYS A 234 21.20 15.24 14.58
C CYS A 234 19.90 15.94 15.03
N TYR A 235 18.76 15.23 15.01
CA TYR A 235 17.47 15.78 15.47
C TYR A 235 17.42 16.10 16.98
N LEU A 236 18.38 15.60 17.76
CA LEU A 236 18.47 15.91 19.20
C LEU A 236 18.88 17.35 19.44
N ASP A 237 19.67 17.93 18.53
CA ASP A 237 20.25 19.25 18.70
C ASP A 237 19.31 20.36 18.19
N ASP A 238 18.43 20.06 17.23
CA ASP A 238 17.39 20.97 16.73
C ASP A 238 15.97 20.40 16.94
N GLY A 239 15.18 21.09 17.77
CA GLY A 239 13.79 20.75 18.06
C GLY A 239 12.85 20.89 16.85
N ARG A 240 13.21 21.65 15.81
CA ARG A 240 12.40 21.81 14.59
C ARG A 240 12.45 20.57 13.70
N VAL A 241 13.56 19.84 13.78
CA VAL A 241 13.81 18.65 12.97
C VAL A 241 12.95 17.48 13.48
N PRO A 242 12.17 16.81 12.60
CA PRO A 242 11.46 15.60 12.95
C PRO A 242 12.43 14.42 13.08
N ILE A 243 12.05 13.43 13.90
CA ILE A 243 12.84 12.20 14.09
C ILE A 243 12.98 11.39 12.78
N ASP A 244 11.99 11.44 11.89
CA ASP A 244 11.94 10.67 10.65
C ASP A 244 11.68 11.52 9.41
N ASN A 245 11.97 10.94 8.25
CA ASN A 245 11.80 11.56 6.94
C ASN A 245 10.46 11.21 6.26
N ASN A 246 9.49 10.62 6.99
CA ASN A 246 8.24 10.12 6.39
C ASN A 246 7.49 11.22 5.63
N ARG A 247 7.53 12.45 6.13
CA ARG A 247 6.87 13.59 5.48
C ARG A 247 7.43 13.86 4.08
N ALA A 248 8.75 13.81 3.92
CA ALA A 248 9.36 14.01 2.60
C ALA A 248 9.15 12.79 1.70
N GLU A 249 9.29 11.57 2.23
CA GLU A 249 9.03 10.33 1.47
C GLU A 249 7.59 10.29 0.93
N ASN A 250 6.60 10.64 1.76
CA ASN A 250 5.21 10.72 1.36
C ASN A 250 4.97 11.80 0.30
N ALA A 251 5.64 12.96 0.42
CA ALA A 251 5.53 14.04 -0.56
C ALA A 251 6.10 13.64 -1.94
N ILE A 252 7.16 12.83 -1.97
CA ILE A 252 7.78 12.36 -3.23
C ILE A 252 7.05 11.15 -3.82
N ARG A 253 6.31 10.38 -2.99
CA ARG A 253 5.64 9.15 -3.42
C ARG A 253 4.75 9.35 -4.65
N GLY A 254 4.00 10.46 -4.73
CA GLY A 254 3.15 10.77 -5.89
C GLY A 254 3.95 10.88 -7.19
N VAL A 255 5.12 11.55 -7.16
CA VAL A 255 6.01 11.67 -8.31
C VAL A 255 6.65 10.33 -8.66
N ALA A 256 7.04 9.53 -7.66
CA ALA A 256 7.64 8.21 -7.90
C ALA A 256 6.65 7.23 -8.55
N VAL A 257 5.39 7.23 -8.09
CA VAL A 257 4.31 6.45 -8.70
C VAL A 257 3.99 6.98 -10.10
N GLY A 258 3.93 8.31 -10.26
CA GLY A 258 3.75 8.97 -11.55
C GLY A 258 4.80 8.54 -12.57
N ARG A 259 6.10 8.59 -12.23
CA ARG A 259 7.20 8.15 -13.10
C ARG A 259 7.06 6.72 -13.61
N LYS A 260 6.54 5.80 -12.77
CA LYS A 260 6.30 4.41 -13.17
C LYS A 260 5.12 4.29 -14.14
N ASN A 261 4.14 5.18 -14.03
CA ASN A 261 2.89 5.14 -14.80
C ASN A 261 2.92 6.05 -16.04
N TRP A 262 3.83 7.02 -16.11
CA TRP A 262 3.98 7.97 -17.21
C TRP A 262 4.93 7.43 -18.28
N LEU A 263 4.58 6.29 -18.88
CA LEU A 263 5.36 5.64 -19.95
C LEU A 263 5.57 6.54 -21.19
N PHE A 264 4.73 7.56 -21.39
CA PHE A 264 4.77 8.46 -22.54
C PHE A 264 5.11 9.93 -22.21
N ALA A 265 5.38 10.26 -20.94
CA ALA A 265 5.85 11.59 -20.56
C ALA A 265 7.38 11.61 -20.56
N GLY A 266 7.98 11.66 -21.74
CA GLY A 266 9.42 11.81 -21.95
C GLY A 266 9.80 13.27 -22.21
N SER A 267 11.02 13.66 -21.81
CA SER A 267 11.65 14.90 -22.31
C SER A 267 12.28 14.64 -23.68
N LEU A 268 12.24 15.62 -24.58
CA LEU A 268 12.87 15.60 -25.91
C LEU A 268 14.35 15.12 -25.88
N ALA A 269 15.07 15.35 -24.78
CA ALA A 269 16.45 14.93 -24.59
C ALA A 269 16.67 13.41 -24.32
N ALA A 270 15.61 12.62 -24.11
CA ALA A 270 15.72 11.18 -23.85
C ALA A 270 15.46 10.32 -25.11
N GLY A 271 15.15 10.95 -26.24
CA GLY A 271 14.84 10.30 -27.51
C GLY A 271 15.83 10.59 -28.64
N GLN A 272 17.03 11.10 -28.33
CA GLN A 272 18.16 11.15 -29.26
C GLN A 272 19.16 10.04 -28.91
#